data_AF-A0A545TKN7-F1
#
_entry.id   AF-A0A545TKN7-F1
#
_cell.length_a   1.000
_cell.length_b   1.000
_cell.length_c   1.000
_cell.angle_alpha   90.00
_cell.angle_beta   90.00
_cell.angle_gamma   90.00
#
_symmetry.space_group_name_H-M   'P 1'
#
loop_
_entity.id
_entity.type
_entity.pdbx_description
1 polymer ?
#
loop_
_entity_poly.entity_id
_entity_poly.type
_entity_poly.pdbx_seq_one_letter_code
_entity_poly.pdbx_strand_id
1 'polypeptide(L)'
;MTNRADSVRRDFFSCKDTSGANSLKTLFGIVLVCLVFSAVVANASPEGLEPISTFRLETSAHWKHGPIVVSGDKNGNGRFQELTIEFRDKKLFVPSNVLAKIPKLSNGIQISSEAGYREIGGYTIYTAFTQGFVSTPQLRDRFVIAVSEKGGIKVLP
;
A
#
# COMPACT_ATOMS: atom_id res chain seq x y z
N MET A 1 79.53 -54.22 26.46
CA MET A 1 78.18 -54.84 26.59
C MET A 1 77.18 -53.72 26.27
N THR A 2 76.38 -53.69 25.22
CA THR A 2 75.89 -54.66 24.23
C THR A 2 75.26 -53.88 23.06
N ASN A 3 75.58 -54.29 21.82
CA ASN A 3 74.74 -54.34 20.61
C ASN A 3 74.08 -53.05 20.04
N ARG A 4 73.82 -52.88 18.74
CA ARG A 4 74.15 -53.50 17.43
C ARG A 4 73.20 -52.82 16.42
N ALA A 5 73.68 -52.45 15.22
CA ALA A 5 72.95 -52.43 13.91
C ALA A 5 71.64 -51.62 13.77
N ASP A 6 71.15 -51.15 12.62
CA ASP A 6 71.55 -51.12 11.21
C ASP A 6 70.53 -50.24 10.46
N SER A 7 70.87 -49.91 9.21
CA SER A 7 69.96 -49.83 8.05
C SER A 7 69.49 -48.45 7.56
N VAL A 8 70.13 -48.09 6.45
CA VAL A 8 69.79 -47.10 5.43
C VAL A 8 68.55 -47.55 4.62
N ARG A 9 67.63 -46.62 4.31
CA ARG A 9 66.87 -46.66 3.04
C ARG A 9 66.62 -45.27 2.48
N ARG A 10 67.10 -45.08 1.25
CA ARG A 10 66.80 -43.99 0.31
C ARG A 10 65.43 -44.26 -0.31
N ASP A 11 64.64 -43.21 -0.56
CA ASP A 11 63.66 -43.09 -1.66
C ASP A 11 63.53 -41.58 -1.94
N PHE A 12 64.20 -41.00 -2.94
CA PHE A 12 63.83 -40.89 -4.36
C PHE A 12 62.45 -40.23 -4.63
N PHE A 13 62.52 -39.04 -5.24
CA PHE A 13 61.57 -38.40 -6.17
C PHE A 13 60.10 -38.25 -5.75
N SER A 14 59.59 -37.01 -5.77
CA SER A 14 58.90 -36.50 -6.97
C SER A 14 58.24 -35.17 -6.66
N CYS A 15 58.73 -34.11 -7.30
CA CYS A 15 58.00 -32.85 -7.41
C CYS A 15 56.73 -33.09 -8.23
N LYS A 16 55.55 -32.81 -7.67
CA LYS A 16 54.34 -32.63 -8.47
C LYS A 16 53.59 -31.39 -7.99
N ASP A 17 53.86 -30.31 -8.72
CA ASP A 17 53.05 -29.11 -8.78
C ASP A 17 51.55 -29.46 -8.78
N THR A 18 50.87 -29.09 -7.70
CA THR A 18 49.41 -29.08 -7.62
C THR A 18 48.92 -27.71 -7.17
N SER A 19 49.53 -26.65 -7.69
CA SER A 19 49.19 -25.26 -7.36
C SER A 19 48.11 -24.64 -8.26
N GLY A 20 47.62 -25.35 -9.29
CA GLY A 20 46.68 -24.78 -10.29
C GLY A 20 45.19 -25.12 -10.07
N ALA A 21 44.88 -26.30 -9.52
CA ALA A 21 43.50 -26.82 -9.52
C ALA A 21 42.65 -26.37 -8.33
N ASN A 22 43.28 -25.96 -7.22
CA ASN A 22 42.58 -25.56 -5.99
C ASN A 22 42.21 -24.08 -6.01
N SER A 23 42.98 -23.24 -6.71
CA SER A 23 42.80 -21.79 -6.86
C SER A 23 41.52 -21.44 -7.66
N LEU A 24 41.23 -22.20 -8.72
CA LEU A 24 40.05 -21.96 -9.55
C LEU A 24 38.75 -22.27 -8.80
N LYS A 25 38.74 -23.31 -7.96
CA LYS A 25 37.59 -23.68 -7.12
C LYS A 25 37.37 -22.70 -5.97
N THR A 26 38.44 -22.13 -5.41
CA THR A 26 38.33 -21.09 -4.39
C THR A 26 37.83 -19.77 -4.99
N LEU A 27 38.31 -19.39 -6.17
CA LEU A 27 37.82 -18.22 -6.90
C LEU A 27 36.33 -18.35 -7.24
N PHE A 28 35.89 -19.52 -7.70
CA PHE A 28 34.47 -19.76 -7.99
C PHE A 28 33.60 -19.69 -6.72
N GLY A 29 34.10 -20.21 -5.59
CA GLY A 29 33.42 -20.10 -4.30
C GLY A 29 33.29 -18.66 -3.81
N ILE A 30 34.32 -17.84 -3.97
CA ILE A 30 34.32 -16.43 -3.57
C ILE A 30 33.33 -15.63 -4.44
N VAL A 31 33.33 -15.84 -5.77
CA VAL A 31 32.38 -15.18 -6.67
C VAL A 31 30.94 -15.56 -6.35
N LEU A 32 30.68 -16.84 -6.03
CA LEU A 32 29.36 -17.31 -5.63
C LEU A 32 28.89 -16.66 -4.32
N VAL A 33 29.76 -16.54 -3.32
CA VAL A 33 29.45 -15.87 -2.04
C VAL A 33 29.17 -14.37 -2.22
N CYS A 34 29.94 -13.68 -3.06
CA CYS A 34 29.69 -12.27 -3.39
C CYS A 34 28.36 -12.05 -4.13
N LEU A 35 27.96 -13.00 -4.98
CA LEU A 35 26.67 -12.95 -5.68
C LEU A 35 25.48 -13.14 -4.75
N VAL A 36 25.58 -13.98 -3.72
CA VAL A 36 24.51 -14.17 -2.71
C VAL A 36 24.38 -12.95 -1.79
N PHE A 37 25.47 -12.27 -1.46
CA PHE A 37 25.44 -11.08 -0.58
C PHE A 37 24.90 -9.81 -1.26
N SER A 38 24.94 -9.73 -2.58
CA SER A 38 24.48 -8.55 -3.34
C SER A 38 22.95 -8.45 -3.45
N ALA A 39 22.20 -9.47 -3.01
CA ALA A 39 20.75 -9.55 -3.17
C ALA A 39 19.93 -8.88 -2.04
N VAL A 40 20.56 -8.31 -1.01
CA VAL A 40 19.87 -8.03 0.26
C VAL A 40 19.34 -6.59 0.45
N VAL A 41 19.57 -5.66 -0.48
CA VAL A 41 19.04 -4.29 -0.31
C VAL A 41 18.44 -3.70 -1.58
N ALA A 42 17.40 -4.35 -2.09
CA ALA A 42 16.42 -3.66 -2.93
C ALA A 42 15.53 -2.79 -2.03
N ASN A 43 15.99 -1.58 -1.72
CA ASN A 43 15.14 -0.57 -1.09
C ASN A 43 14.10 -0.10 -2.12
N ALA A 44 12.87 -0.60 -2.00
CA ALA A 44 11.74 -0.01 -2.71
C ALA A 44 11.59 1.46 -2.29
N SER A 45 11.25 2.33 -3.24
CA SER A 45 10.95 3.75 -2.94
C SER A 45 9.97 3.79 -1.76
N PRO A 46 10.22 4.60 -0.71
CA PRO A 46 9.26 4.75 0.37
C PRO A 46 7.95 5.29 -0.21
N GLU A 47 6.99 4.41 -0.46
CA GLU A 47 5.64 4.79 -0.84
C GLU A 47 4.95 5.32 0.41
N GLY A 48 4.91 6.65 0.52
CA GLY A 48 4.20 7.34 1.60
C GLY A 48 2.75 7.63 1.20
N LEU A 49 1.81 7.30 2.07
CA LEU A 49 0.45 7.82 1.96
C LEU A 49 0.44 9.26 2.43
N GLU A 50 0.22 10.20 1.51
CA GLU A 50 -0.04 11.58 1.87
C GLU A 50 -1.48 11.73 2.40
N PRO A 51 -1.68 12.15 3.65
CA PRO A 51 -3.00 12.31 4.22
C PRO A 51 -3.68 13.56 3.65
N ILE A 52 -4.91 13.40 3.15
CA ILE A 52 -5.76 14.55 2.82
C ILE A 52 -6.14 15.29 4.10
N SER A 53 -5.82 16.58 4.19
CA SER A 53 -6.33 17.48 5.22
C SER A 53 -7.71 18.03 4.84
N THR A 54 -7.79 18.75 3.73
CA THR A 54 -9.02 19.37 3.22
C THR A 54 -9.24 19.02 1.77
N PHE A 55 -10.49 18.88 1.35
CA PHE A 55 -10.82 18.64 -0.05
C PHE A 55 -12.18 19.22 -0.45
N ARG A 56 -12.33 19.45 -1.75
CA ARG A 56 -13.60 19.77 -2.40
C ARG A 56 -13.60 19.15 -3.79
N LEU A 57 -14.53 18.24 -4.01
CA LEU A 57 -14.75 17.54 -5.27
C LEU A 57 -16.09 17.95 -5.84
N GLU A 58 -16.11 18.29 -7.11
CA GLU A 58 -17.31 18.72 -7.81
C GLU A 58 -17.50 17.89 -9.08
N THR A 59 -18.68 17.31 -9.25
CA THR A 59 -19.02 16.57 -10.46
C THR A 59 -19.47 17.53 -11.56
N SER A 60 -19.22 17.18 -12.82
CA SER A 60 -19.86 17.89 -13.93
C SER A 60 -21.39 17.80 -13.83
N ALA A 61 -22.09 18.85 -14.25
CA ALA A 61 -23.55 18.92 -14.24
C ALA A 61 -24.17 18.07 -15.37
N HIS A 62 -23.91 16.76 -15.36
CA HIS A 62 -24.34 15.86 -16.44
C HIS A 62 -25.80 15.38 -16.29
N TRP A 63 -26.47 15.73 -15.19
CA TRP A 63 -27.82 15.24 -14.86
C TRP A 63 -28.76 16.38 -14.46
N LYS A 64 -30.07 16.13 -14.45
CA LYS A 64 -31.15 17.05 -14.04
C LYS A 64 -31.05 17.55 -12.57
N HIS A 65 -29.94 17.30 -11.90
CA HIS A 65 -29.73 17.50 -10.47
C HIS A 65 -28.60 18.50 -10.18
N GLY A 66 -28.01 19.09 -11.22
CA GLY A 66 -26.89 20.01 -11.07
C GLY A 66 -25.61 19.29 -10.63
N PRO A 67 -24.55 20.06 -10.35
CA PRO A 67 -23.30 19.51 -9.82
C PRO A 67 -23.53 18.95 -8.40
N ILE A 68 -22.85 17.85 -8.10
CA ILE A 68 -22.69 17.36 -6.72
C ILE A 68 -21.36 17.90 -6.22
N VAL A 69 -21.37 18.50 -5.04
CA VAL A 69 -20.17 18.95 -4.35
C VAL A 69 -19.99 18.12 -3.09
N VAL A 70 -18.84 17.47 -2.95
CA VAL A 70 -18.45 16.80 -1.70
C VAL A 70 -17.22 17.51 -1.17
N SER A 71 -17.30 18.00 0.06
CA SER A 71 -16.22 18.69 0.74
C SER A 71 -16.03 18.18 2.15
N GLY A 72 -14.81 18.27 2.67
CA GLY A 72 -14.56 17.86 4.04
C GLY A 72 -13.18 18.28 4.54
N ASP A 73 -13.04 18.15 5.85
CA ASP A 73 -11.88 18.56 6.63
C ASP A 73 -11.51 17.44 7.60
N LYS A 74 -10.21 17.17 7.73
CA LYS A 74 -9.64 16.29 8.74
C LYS A 74 -8.88 17.08 9.78
N ASN A 75 -9.07 16.67 11.04
CA ASN A 75 -8.27 17.19 12.15
C ASN A 75 -6.81 16.71 12.10
N GLY A 76 -5.97 17.26 12.98
CA GLY A 76 -4.55 16.90 13.10
C GLY A 76 -4.26 15.43 13.43
N ASN A 77 -5.27 14.63 13.76
CA ASN A 77 -5.15 13.17 13.97
C ASN A 77 -5.57 12.35 12.73
N GLY A 78 -5.78 13.01 11.58
CA GLY A 78 -6.19 12.38 10.32
C GLY A 78 -7.63 11.84 10.34
N ARG A 79 -8.50 12.31 11.25
CA ARG A 79 -9.92 11.95 11.27
C ARG A 79 -10.76 13.05 10.66
N PHE A 80 -11.76 12.68 9.87
CA PHE A 80 -12.75 13.62 9.34
C PHE A 80 -13.48 14.31 10.51
N GLN A 81 -13.40 15.63 10.55
CA GLN A 81 -14.13 16.51 11.46
C GLN A 81 -15.41 17.02 10.80
N GLU A 82 -15.35 17.30 9.51
CA GLU A 82 -16.49 17.76 8.71
C GLU A 82 -16.53 17.02 7.38
N LEU A 83 -17.74 16.67 6.94
CA LEU A 83 -18.01 16.20 5.59
C LEU A 83 -19.40 16.69 5.18
N THR A 84 -19.43 17.37 4.06
CA THR A 84 -20.61 18.04 3.52
C THR A 84 -20.84 17.57 2.10
N ILE A 85 -22.08 17.19 1.81
CA ILE A 85 -22.54 16.76 0.49
C ILE A 85 -23.63 17.73 0.04
N GLU A 86 -23.36 18.45 -1.05
CA GLU A 86 -24.26 19.44 -1.65
C GLU A 86 -24.71 18.95 -3.02
N PHE A 87 -26.00 19.08 -3.30
CA PHE A 87 -26.60 18.73 -4.59
C PHE A 87 -27.95 19.41 -4.73
N ARG A 88 -28.28 19.88 -5.94
CA ARG A 88 -29.43 20.76 -6.17
C ARG A 88 -29.42 21.93 -5.15
N ASP A 89 -30.46 22.03 -4.33
CA ASP A 89 -30.66 23.07 -3.33
C ASP A 89 -30.45 22.52 -1.90
N LYS A 90 -29.84 21.33 -1.78
CA LYS A 90 -29.65 20.62 -0.51
C LYS A 90 -28.19 20.62 -0.11
N LYS A 91 -27.96 20.85 1.18
CA LYS A 91 -26.67 20.71 1.85
C LYS A 91 -26.85 19.77 3.02
N LEU A 92 -26.15 18.63 2.98
CA LEU A 92 -26.24 17.60 4.00
C LEU A 92 -24.91 17.46 4.72
N PHE A 93 -24.98 17.53 6.04
CA PHE A 93 -23.84 17.32 6.93
C PHE A 93 -23.81 15.87 7.38
N VAL A 94 -22.67 15.21 7.21
CA VAL A 94 -22.50 13.84 7.67
C VAL A 94 -22.28 13.83 9.18
N PRO A 95 -23.08 13.06 9.95
CA PRO A 95 -23.02 13.10 11.40
C PRO A 95 -21.73 12.45 11.92
N SER A 96 -21.25 12.93 13.08
CA SER A 96 -19.97 12.55 13.67
C SER A 96 -19.81 11.05 13.92
N ASN A 97 -20.90 10.33 14.21
CA ASN A 97 -20.91 8.88 14.38
C ASN A 97 -20.63 8.11 13.07
N VAL A 98 -20.92 8.70 11.92
CA VAL A 98 -20.55 8.16 10.59
C VAL A 98 -19.13 8.57 10.24
N LEU A 99 -18.74 9.83 10.49
CA LEU A 99 -17.37 10.32 10.26
C LEU A 99 -16.33 9.47 11.00
N ALA A 100 -16.62 9.08 12.23
CA ALA A 100 -15.74 8.25 13.05
C ALA A 100 -15.45 6.86 12.45
N LYS A 101 -16.28 6.39 11.52
CA LYS A 101 -16.13 5.09 10.84
C LYS A 101 -15.31 5.18 9.55
N ILE A 102 -15.11 6.39 9.00
CA ILE A 102 -14.31 6.56 7.79
C ILE A 102 -12.84 6.28 8.16
N PRO A 103 -12.12 5.44 7.39
CA PRO A 103 -10.72 5.14 7.67
C PRO A 103 -9.86 6.41 7.69
N LYS A 104 -8.98 6.51 8.71
CA LYS A 104 -8.12 7.69 8.89
C LYS A 104 -7.20 7.93 7.68
N LEU A 105 -6.69 6.83 7.13
CA LEU A 105 -5.72 6.82 6.04
C LEU A 105 -6.35 6.97 4.65
N SER A 106 -7.67 7.19 4.54
CA SER A 106 -8.31 7.42 3.25
C SER A 106 -7.78 8.70 2.60
N ASN A 107 -7.21 8.56 1.41
CA ASN A 107 -6.71 9.64 0.56
C ASN A 107 -7.22 9.55 -0.90
N GLY A 108 -8.12 8.61 -1.18
CA GLY A 108 -8.91 8.56 -2.41
C GLY A 108 -10.38 8.81 -2.10
N ILE A 109 -11.04 9.59 -2.94
CA ILE A 109 -12.47 9.90 -2.81
C ILE A 109 -13.11 9.81 -4.20
N GLN A 110 -14.20 9.07 -4.29
CA GLN A 110 -14.96 8.90 -5.52
C GLN A 110 -16.44 9.23 -5.28
N ILE A 111 -17.02 9.99 -6.21
CA ILE A 111 -18.44 10.31 -6.22
C ILE A 111 -19.10 9.48 -7.31
N SER A 112 -20.17 8.78 -6.96
CA SER A 112 -21.09 8.17 -7.93
C SER A 112 -22.52 8.43 -7.51
N SER A 113 -23.46 8.20 -8.42
CA SER A 113 -24.86 8.49 -8.14
C SER A 113 -25.80 7.59 -8.91
N GLU A 114 -26.95 7.32 -8.33
CA GLU A 114 -28.00 6.51 -8.92
C GLU A 114 -29.32 7.28 -8.94
N ALA A 115 -29.97 7.29 -10.10
CA ALA A 115 -31.32 7.78 -10.25
C ALA A 115 -32.31 6.72 -9.75
N GLY A 116 -32.68 6.80 -8.46
CA GLY A 116 -33.77 5.99 -7.92
C GLY A 116 -35.15 6.48 -8.37
N TYR A 117 -36.17 5.64 -8.22
CA TYR A 117 -37.56 6.05 -8.45
C TYR A 117 -37.97 7.17 -7.49
N ARG A 118 -38.44 8.30 -8.06
CA ARG A 118 -38.86 9.51 -7.33
C ARG A 118 -39.83 9.21 -6.18
N GLU A 119 -40.72 8.25 -6.35
CA GLU A 119 -41.81 7.98 -5.40
C GLU A 119 -41.34 7.20 -4.15
N ILE A 120 -40.30 6.37 -4.27
CA ILE A 120 -39.95 5.38 -3.25
C ILE A 120 -38.67 5.75 -2.49
N GLY A 121 -37.65 6.29 -3.18
CA GLY A 121 -36.34 6.55 -2.57
C GLY A 121 -35.61 7.79 -3.09
N GLY A 122 -36.03 8.32 -4.24
CA GLY A 122 -35.38 9.46 -4.88
C GLY A 122 -33.95 9.16 -5.33
N TYR A 123 -33.20 10.23 -5.60
CA TYR A 123 -31.80 10.16 -6.02
C TYR A 123 -30.89 9.75 -4.85
N THR A 124 -29.89 8.90 -5.10
CA THR A 124 -28.90 8.51 -4.09
C THR A 124 -27.49 8.85 -4.57
N ILE A 125 -26.74 9.53 -3.72
CA ILE A 125 -25.34 9.89 -3.93
C ILE A 125 -24.49 8.93 -3.11
N TYR A 126 -23.49 8.34 -3.74
CA TYR A 126 -22.50 7.51 -3.09
C TYR A 126 -21.17 8.25 -3.06
N THR A 127 -20.58 8.33 -1.87
CA THR A 127 -19.22 8.83 -1.67
C THR A 127 -18.38 7.69 -1.13
N ALA A 128 -17.45 7.21 -1.95
CA ALA A 128 -16.52 6.16 -1.57
C ALA A 128 -15.19 6.78 -1.13
N PHE A 129 -14.72 6.38 0.04
CA PHE A 129 -13.42 6.71 0.60
C PHE A 129 -12.52 5.48 0.45
N THR A 130 -11.38 5.66 -0.17
CA THR A 130 -10.41 4.60 -0.40
C THR A 130 -9.05 5.01 0.10
N GLN A 131 -8.24 4.03 0.42
CA GLN A 131 -6.79 4.22 0.51
C GLN A 131 -6.20 4.07 -0.89
N GLY A 132 -5.30 4.98 -1.25
CA GLY A 132 -4.62 5.03 -2.55
C GLY A 132 -3.66 3.87 -2.75
N PHE A 133 -2.73 4.00 -3.70
CA PHE A 133 -1.78 2.94 -3.99
C PHE A 133 -0.90 2.66 -2.76
N VAL A 134 -1.19 1.53 -2.12
CA VAL A 134 -0.31 0.89 -1.15
C VAL A 134 0.15 -0.41 -1.77
N SER A 135 1.46 -0.64 -1.74
CA SER A 135 2.10 -1.88 -2.18
C SER A 135 1.62 -3.10 -1.37
N THR A 136 0.95 -2.88 -0.23
CA THR A 136 0.33 -3.93 0.59
C THR A 136 -1.15 -4.17 0.22
N PRO A 137 -1.52 -5.35 -0.33
CA PRO A 137 -2.90 -5.64 -0.76
C PRO A 137 -3.94 -5.63 0.36
N GLN A 138 -3.51 -5.83 1.61
CA GLN A 138 -4.36 -5.99 2.79
C GLN A 138 -4.89 -4.67 3.37
N LEU A 139 -4.50 -3.52 2.82
CA LEU A 139 -4.88 -2.19 3.32
C LEU A 139 -5.87 -1.46 2.39
N ARG A 140 -6.54 -2.19 1.50
CA ARG A 140 -7.54 -1.62 0.57
C ARG A 140 -8.92 -1.53 1.25
N ASP A 141 -9.00 -0.77 2.33
CA ASP A 141 -10.28 -0.46 2.95
C ASP A 141 -11.05 0.52 2.07
N ARG A 142 -12.24 0.10 1.64
CA ARG A 142 -13.22 0.94 0.96
C ARG A 142 -14.35 1.21 1.94
N PHE A 143 -14.65 2.48 2.16
CA PHE A 143 -15.77 2.89 2.98
C PHE A 143 -16.74 3.71 2.15
N VAL A 144 -18.01 3.33 2.09
CA VAL A 144 -18.98 4.01 1.23
C VAL A 144 -20.10 4.61 2.07
N ILE A 145 -20.37 5.89 1.84
CA ILE A 145 -21.51 6.60 2.39
C ILE A 145 -22.53 6.76 1.26
N ALA A 146 -23.75 6.31 1.49
CA ALA A 146 -24.90 6.54 0.62
C ALA A 146 -25.79 7.61 1.25
N VAL A 147 -26.12 8.64 0.49
CA VAL A 147 -26.97 9.74 0.91
C VAL A 147 -28.15 9.84 -0.03
N SER A 148 -29.35 9.65 0.51
CA SER A 148 -30.58 9.77 -0.27
C SER A 148 -31.08 11.20 -0.32
N GLU A 149 -31.83 11.52 -1.37
CA GLU A 149 -32.50 12.80 -1.54
C GLU A 149 -33.44 13.13 -0.37
N LYS A 150 -34.02 12.11 0.29
CA LYS A 150 -34.87 12.27 1.48
C LYS A 150 -34.07 12.56 2.77
N GLY A 151 -32.75 12.69 2.69
CA GLY A 151 -31.85 12.99 3.81
C GLY A 151 -31.36 11.76 4.59
N GLY A 152 -31.61 10.56 4.08
CA GLY A 152 -31.16 9.32 4.72
C GLY A 152 -29.68 9.07 4.43
N ILE A 153 -28.86 8.98 5.48
CA ILE A 153 -27.45 8.62 5.38
C ILE A 153 -27.28 7.17 5.80
N LYS A 154 -26.68 6.35 4.93
CA LYS A 154 -26.37 4.94 5.18
C LYS A 154 -24.90 4.68 4.95
N VAL A 155 -24.32 3.83 5.79
CA VAL A 155 -22.96 3.30 5.59
C VAL A 155 -23.09 1.95 4.90
N LEU A 156 -22.37 1.78 3.81
CA LEU A 156 -22.31 0.53 3.07
C LEU A 156 -20.96 -0.16 3.31
N PRO A 157 -20.93 -1.50 3.33
CA PRO A 157 -19.70 -2.27 3.44
C PRO A 157 -18.80 -2.13 2.21
#